data_AF-A0AAE3MK26-F1
#
_entry.id   AF-A0AAE3MK26-F1
#
_cell.length_a   1.000
_cell.length_b   1.000
_cell.length_c   1.000
_cell.angle_alpha   90.00
_cell.angle_beta   90.00
_cell.angle_gamma   90.00
#
_symmetry.space_group_name_H-M   'P 1'
#
loop_
_entity.id
_entity.type
_entity.pdbx_description
1 polymer ?
#
loop_
_entity_poly.entity_id
_entity_poly.type
_entity_poly.pdbx_seq_one_letter_code
_entity_poly.pdbx_strand_id
1 'polypeptide(L)'
;MRYSIVSVLVLVLVLSSCSKDEEVKRYNLNTTINPVEGGVVSPASGTFNSGETFTLTATPSENYEFSNWSGNAEGTSLTVSVTMDSDKNIIASFTKKDTDGDGITDDLDICNDTPNGEPVDPSGCSNTQKDSDGDGVTDDADTCSDTPSGETADANGCSDSQKDTDGDGVTDDLDTCPGTSSGETVDGSGCADSQKDTDGDGVTDDLDSCSDTPSSETADANGCSDSQKDTDGDGVSDALDQCNNTPANVQVDENGCALPPVYLDANGVTIKAYEWAQVGDTGQLNGVTYTIVDRTMLIERIGAFEDLSTVCTSKITDMSHLFEFEQGVRDYTIPGNNISSWDVSNVTTMNSMFEGSDFNQDMLGSWDVSSVVDMKEMFNASDFNQNIGGWDVRNVQNMSWMFGTSSFNQPIGNWDVGNVTDMSSMFSLNAAFDQDLSAWNVSSVINMFGMFSFTSFNQPIGNWDVSSVTDMSGMFNSNASFNQDLGGWNVENVVACSGFSFSTIQWTLPKPNFTNCTP
;
A
#
# COMPACT_ATOMS: atom_id res chain seq x y z
N MET A 1 35.07 -158.94 -45.62
CA MET A 1 35.02 -158.77 -47.09
C MET A 1 33.85 -157.84 -47.39
N ARG A 2 34.04 -156.87 -48.27
CA ARG A 2 33.00 -155.96 -48.75
C ARG A 2 31.69 -156.73 -49.00
N TYR A 3 30.58 -156.31 -48.42
CA TYR A 3 29.28 -156.83 -48.80
C TYR A 3 28.29 -155.69 -48.91
N SER A 4 28.00 -155.38 -50.18
CA SER A 4 26.67 -155.04 -50.66
C SER A 4 25.62 -155.92 -49.97
N ILE A 5 24.45 -155.36 -49.64
CA ILE A 5 23.20 -156.13 -49.58
C ILE A 5 21.99 -155.20 -49.47
N VAL A 6 21.06 -155.47 -50.39
CA VAL A 6 19.60 -155.55 -50.27
C VAL A 6 18.80 -154.26 -50.05
N SER A 7 18.05 -153.98 -51.11
CA SER A 7 16.87 -153.12 -51.15
C SER A 7 15.74 -153.74 -50.29
N VAL A 8 15.31 -153.03 -49.24
CA VAL A 8 14.16 -153.37 -48.37
C VAL A 8 13.29 -152.13 -48.14
N LEU A 9 11.98 -152.39 -48.20
CA LEU A 9 10.81 -151.61 -47.78
C LEU A 9 11.01 -150.65 -46.57
N VAL A 10 10.79 -149.32 -46.71
CA VAL A 10 10.57 -148.40 -45.57
C VAL A 10 9.61 -147.25 -45.93
N LEU A 11 8.37 -147.37 -45.43
CA LEU A 11 7.62 -146.38 -44.65
C LEU A 11 7.86 -144.88 -44.95
N VAL A 12 6.97 -144.25 -45.74
CA VAL A 12 6.85 -142.78 -45.79
C VAL A 12 6.02 -142.33 -44.59
N LEU A 13 6.73 -141.85 -43.56
CA LEU A 13 6.20 -141.43 -42.28
C LEU A 13 6.32 -139.90 -42.14
N VAL A 14 5.16 -139.27 -41.99
CA VAL A 14 4.81 -138.06 -41.22
C VAL A 14 5.95 -137.37 -40.46
N LEU A 15 6.02 -136.03 -40.52
CA LEU A 15 6.00 -135.16 -39.33
C LEU A 15 5.68 -133.71 -39.72
N SER A 16 4.54 -133.24 -39.19
CA SER A 16 4.11 -131.85 -39.11
C SER A 16 5.16 -131.01 -38.38
N SER A 17 5.67 -129.95 -39.02
CA SER A 17 6.51 -128.94 -38.38
C SER A 17 5.60 -127.82 -37.87
N CYS A 18 5.24 -127.88 -36.59
CA CYS A 18 4.73 -126.75 -35.83
C CYS A 18 5.90 -126.14 -35.05
N SER A 19 6.34 -124.93 -35.40
CA SER A 19 7.09 -124.04 -34.50
C SER A 19 6.08 -123.19 -33.72
N LYS A 20 6.05 -123.31 -32.39
CA LYS A 20 5.31 -122.38 -31.53
C LYS A 20 6.10 -121.07 -31.46
N ASP A 21 5.49 -119.96 -31.90
CA ASP A 21 5.96 -118.60 -31.65
C ASP A 21 5.91 -118.31 -30.14
N GLU A 22 7.02 -117.81 -29.57
CA GLU A 22 7.04 -117.25 -28.22
C GLU A 22 6.42 -115.85 -28.24
N GLU A 23 5.41 -115.64 -27.41
CA GLU A 23 4.74 -114.35 -27.23
C GLU A 23 5.66 -113.40 -26.42
N VAL A 24 6.11 -112.29 -27.03
CA VAL A 24 7.02 -111.34 -26.37
C VAL A 24 6.25 -110.50 -25.36
N LYS A 25 6.58 -110.67 -24.07
CA LYS A 25 5.98 -109.88 -22.97
C LYS A 25 6.40 -108.40 -23.08
N ARG A 26 5.45 -107.47 -22.89
CA ARG A 26 5.68 -106.02 -22.97
C ARG A 26 5.20 -105.28 -21.71
N TYR A 27 5.82 -104.14 -21.42
CA TYR A 27 5.51 -103.27 -20.28
C TYR A 27 5.44 -101.80 -20.68
N ASN A 28 4.67 -101.01 -19.92
CA ASN A 28 4.50 -99.58 -20.14
C ASN A 28 5.48 -98.76 -19.32
N LEU A 29 6.13 -97.80 -19.97
CA LEU A 29 6.87 -96.71 -19.34
C LEU A 29 6.00 -95.45 -19.40
N ASN A 30 5.73 -94.85 -18.25
CA ASN A 30 5.12 -93.53 -18.14
C ASN A 30 6.13 -92.55 -17.54
N THR A 31 6.48 -91.52 -18.30
CA THR A 31 7.32 -90.41 -17.85
C THR A 31 6.48 -89.18 -17.58
N THR A 32 6.59 -88.59 -16.38
CA THR A 32 5.91 -87.35 -15.98
C THR A 32 6.93 -86.25 -15.76
N ILE A 33 6.65 -85.04 -16.23
CA ILE A 33 7.47 -83.85 -16.02
C ILE A 33 6.79 -83.00 -14.93
N ASN A 34 7.54 -82.58 -13.91
CA ASN A 34 7.04 -81.77 -12.81
C ASN A 34 7.98 -80.59 -12.46
N PRO A 35 7.56 -79.33 -12.61
CA PRO A 35 6.33 -78.89 -13.28
C PRO A 35 6.39 -79.19 -14.78
N VAL A 36 5.24 -79.23 -15.45
CA VAL A 36 5.14 -79.58 -16.88
C VAL A 36 5.92 -78.65 -17.80
N GLU A 37 6.11 -77.40 -17.41
CA GLU A 37 6.89 -76.40 -18.14
C GLU A 37 8.40 -76.49 -17.89
N GLY A 38 8.82 -77.24 -16.85
CA GLY A 38 10.20 -77.27 -16.39
C GLY A 38 11.18 -77.96 -17.33
N GLY A 39 10.70 -78.78 -18.26
CA GLY A 39 11.55 -79.41 -19.26
C GLY A 39 10.85 -80.52 -20.04
N VAL A 40 11.65 -81.34 -20.71
CA VAL A 40 11.19 -82.51 -21.48
C VAL A 40 12.00 -83.75 -21.14
N VAL A 41 11.41 -84.93 -21.35
CA VAL A 41 12.04 -86.25 -21.13
C VAL A 41 12.05 -87.07 -22.43
N SER A 42 13.17 -87.74 -22.72
CA SER A 42 13.34 -88.64 -23.87
C SER A 42 14.01 -89.97 -23.48
N PRO A 43 13.53 -91.15 -23.94
CA PRO A 43 12.31 -91.34 -24.73
C PRO A 43 11.04 -91.01 -23.93
N ALA A 44 10.00 -90.56 -24.64
CA ALA A 44 8.69 -90.32 -24.05
C ALA A 44 7.97 -91.63 -23.66
N SER A 45 6.91 -91.52 -22.88
CA SER A 45 6.06 -92.64 -22.47
C SER A 45 5.69 -93.57 -23.64
N GLY A 46 5.71 -94.88 -23.41
CA GLY A 46 5.48 -95.88 -24.45
C GLY A 46 5.50 -97.32 -23.93
N THR A 47 5.31 -98.27 -24.84
CA THR A 47 5.31 -99.71 -24.51
C THR A 47 6.55 -100.37 -25.08
N PHE A 48 7.29 -101.08 -24.23
CA PHE A 48 8.61 -101.63 -24.52
C PHE A 48 8.65 -103.14 -24.27
N ASN A 49 9.58 -103.87 -24.92
CA ASN A 49 9.69 -105.31 -24.70
C ASN A 49 10.35 -105.61 -23.36
N SER A 50 9.91 -106.69 -22.71
CA SER A 50 10.47 -107.14 -21.44
C SER A 50 11.98 -107.40 -21.57
N GLY A 51 12.77 -106.79 -20.68
CA GLY A 51 14.23 -106.90 -20.65
C GLY A 51 14.98 -105.84 -21.47
N GLU A 52 14.28 -104.97 -22.22
CA GLU A 52 14.91 -103.81 -22.86
C GLU A 52 15.41 -102.81 -21.80
N THR A 53 16.60 -102.26 -22.02
CA THR A 53 17.17 -101.18 -21.21
C THR A 53 17.34 -99.94 -22.08
N PHE A 54 16.87 -98.80 -21.59
CA PHE A 54 17.08 -97.50 -22.22
C PHE A 54 17.52 -96.46 -21.19
N THR A 55 18.14 -95.39 -21.68
CA THR A 55 18.55 -94.24 -20.87
C THR A 55 17.55 -93.12 -21.10
N LEU A 56 16.82 -92.74 -20.04
CA LEU A 56 16.02 -91.54 -20.02
C LEU A 56 16.94 -90.32 -19.86
N THR A 57 16.66 -89.25 -20.60
CA THR A 57 17.36 -87.97 -20.53
C THR A 57 16.35 -86.85 -20.28
N ALA A 58 16.59 -86.05 -19.24
CA ALA A 58 15.85 -84.83 -18.93
C ALA A 58 16.58 -83.65 -19.57
N THR A 59 15.83 -82.78 -20.23
CA THR A 59 16.35 -81.51 -20.79
C THR A 59 15.54 -80.38 -20.17
N PRO A 60 16.14 -79.56 -19.28
CA PRO A 60 15.46 -78.40 -18.69
C PRO A 60 15.04 -77.38 -19.74
N SER A 61 13.89 -76.74 -19.52
CA SER A 61 13.47 -75.54 -20.24
C SER A 61 14.30 -74.33 -19.83
N GLU A 62 14.19 -73.24 -20.60
CA GLU A 62 14.76 -71.93 -20.22
C GLU A 62 14.25 -71.52 -18.83
N ASN A 63 15.14 -70.99 -17.98
CA ASN A 63 14.91 -70.61 -16.57
C ASN A 63 14.60 -71.75 -15.59
N TYR A 64 14.72 -73.00 -16.02
CA TYR A 64 14.64 -74.17 -15.14
C TYR A 64 15.97 -74.91 -15.08
N GLU A 65 16.18 -75.61 -13.97
CA GLU A 65 17.22 -76.60 -13.80
C GLU A 65 16.62 -77.94 -13.40
N PHE A 66 17.31 -79.02 -13.77
CA PHE A 66 16.87 -80.36 -13.41
C PHE A 66 17.19 -80.66 -11.95
N SER A 67 16.18 -80.99 -11.17
CA SER A 67 16.36 -81.31 -9.75
C SER A 67 16.70 -82.80 -9.57
N ASN A 68 15.81 -83.71 -10.00
CA ASN A 68 16.01 -85.16 -9.84
C ASN A 68 14.99 -86.01 -10.60
N TRP A 69 15.32 -87.30 -10.76
CA TRP A 69 14.40 -88.39 -11.12
C TRP A 69 13.80 -89.01 -9.85
N SER A 70 12.54 -89.44 -9.94
CA SER A 70 11.86 -90.20 -8.87
C SER A 70 10.83 -91.21 -9.42
N GLY A 71 10.29 -92.07 -8.56
CA GLY A 71 9.33 -93.11 -8.93
C GLY A 71 10.00 -94.47 -9.05
N ASN A 72 9.88 -95.12 -10.20
CA ASN A 72 10.52 -96.42 -10.43
C ASN A 72 11.99 -96.34 -10.90
N ALA A 73 12.54 -95.12 -11.00
CA ALA A 73 13.96 -94.85 -11.15
C ALA A 73 14.30 -93.56 -10.38
N GLU A 74 15.45 -93.54 -9.74
CA GLU A 74 15.91 -92.42 -8.92
C GLU A 74 17.32 -92.01 -9.37
N GLY A 75 17.60 -90.70 -9.28
CA GLY A 75 18.92 -90.16 -9.62
C GLY A 75 18.88 -88.64 -9.76
N THR A 76 20.01 -87.99 -9.52
CA THR A 76 20.15 -86.52 -9.65
C THR A 76 20.87 -86.10 -10.93
N SER A 77 21.38 -87.08 -11.70
CA SER A 77 21.95 -86.81 -13.02
C SER A 77 20.85 -86.60 -14.06
N LEU A 78 21.10 -85.75 -15.06
CA LEU A 78 20.19 -85.50 -16.19
C LEU A 78 19.77 -86.77 -16.93
N THR A 79 20.50 -87.87 -16.76
CA THR A 79 20.18 -89.18 -17.36
C THR A 79 19.97 -90.27 -16.32
N VAL A 80 19.01 -91.16 -16.53
CA VAL A 80 18.81 -92.37 -15.71
C VAL A 80 18.55 -93.60 -16.58
N SER A 81 19.18 -94.74 -16.26
CA SER A 81 18.99 -96.00 -17.00
C SER A 81 17.88 -96.84 -16.41
N VAL A 82 16.99 -97.35 -17.25
CA VAL A 82 15.77 -98.08 -16.85
C VAL A 82 15.69 -99.39 -17.63
N THR A 83 15.49 -100.50 -16.92
CA THR A 83 15.25 -101.82 -17.51
C THR A 83 13.78 -102.20 -17.34
N MET A 84 13.13 -102.62 -18.42
CA MET A 84 11.69 -102.93 -18.43
C MET A 84 11.42 -104.38 -18.00
N ASP A 85 11.29 -104.59 -16.69
CA ASP A 85 10.89 -105.86 -16.07
C ASP A 85 9.46 -105.84 -15.50
N SER A 86 8.86 -104.65 -15.41
CA SER A 86 7.48 -104.34 -15.01
C SER A 86 7.02 -103.05 -15.70
N ASP A 87 5.75 -102.69 -15.57
CA ASP A 87 5.33 -101.31 -15.84
C ASP A 87 6.11 -100.35 -14.91
N LYS A 88 6.52 -99.20 -15.46
CA LYS A 88 7.35 -98.19 -14.78
C LYS A 88 6.70 -96.81 -14.89
N ASN A 89 6.65 -96.08 -13.79
CA ASN A 89 6.27 -94.67 -13.72
C ASN A 89 7.47 -93.89 -13.16
N ILE A 90 7.97 -92.92 -13.93
CA ILE A 90 9.18 -92.15 -13.60
C ILE A 90 8.85 -90.67 -13.74
N ILE A 91 9.28 -89.87 -12.77
CA ILE A 91 9.04 -88.42 -12.74
C ILE A 91 10.37 -87.70 -12.87
N ALA A 92 10.47 -86.75 -13.80
CA ALA A 92 11.54 -85.76 -13.87
C ALA A 92 11.08 -84.48 -13.17
N SER A 93 11.77 -84.09 -12.11
CA SER A 93 11.51 -82.86 -11.35
C SER A 93 12.46 -81.75 -11.78
N PHE A 94 11.93 -80.53 -11.89
CA PHE A 94 12.67 -79.32 -12.23
C PHE A 94 12.34 -78.19 -11.24
N THR A 95 13.28 -77.28 -11.06
CA THR A 95 13.17 -76.07 -10.22
C THR A 95 13.48 -74.84 -11.06
N LYS A 96 12.82 -73.72 -10.80
CA LYS A 96 13.21 -72.44 -11.40
C LYS A 96 14.60 -72.04 -10.89
N LYS A 97 15.37 -71.36 -11.72
CA LYS A 97 16.66 -70.80 -11.33
C LYS A 97 16.47 -69.54 -10.50
N ASP A 98 17.38 -69.39 -9.55
CA ASP A 98 17.55 -68.26 -8.64
C ASP A 98 19.07 -68.17 -8.42
N THR A 99 19.72 -67.25 -9.14
CA THR A 99 21.17 -67.25 -9.36
C THR A 99 21.94 -66.69 -8.16
N ASP A 100 21.43 -65.63 -7.53
CA ASP A 100 22.04 -65.00 -6.36
C ASP A 100 21.45 -65.52 -5.03
N GLY A 101 20.33 -66.24 -5.08
CA GLY A 101 19.73 -66.93 -3.94
C GLY A 101 18.95 -66.01 -3.02
N ASP A 102 18.49 -64.86 -3.53
CA ASP A 102 17.75 -63.85 -2.77
C ASP A 102 16.27 -64.25 -2.53
N GLY A 103 15.81 -65.32 -3.19
CA GLY A 103 14.45 -65.85 -3.11
C GLY A 103 13.50 -65.37 -4.21
N ILE A 104 13.97 -64.51 -5.13
CA ILE A 104 13.29 -64.10 -6.35
C ILE A 104 13.93 -64.85 -7.52
N THR A 105 13.10 -65.48 -8.36
CA THR A 105 13.62 -66.29 -9.47
C THR A 105 14.14 -65.41 -10.59
N ASP A 106 15.17 -65.86 -11.33
CA ASP A 106 15.87 -65.11 -12.39
C ASP A 106 14.93 -64.46 -13.43
N ASP A 107 13.72 -65.01 -13.62
CA ASP A 107 12.73 -64.46 -14.57
C ASP A 107 11.96 -63.23 -14.06
N LEU A 108 12.06 -62.93 -12.77
CA LEU A 108 11.43 -61.81 -12.08
C LEU A 108 12.45 -60.85 -11.44
N ASP A 109 13.69 -61.31 -11.27
CA ASP A 109 14.76 -60.56 -10.63
C ASP A 109 15.42 -59.54 -11.59
N ILE A 110 15.40 -58.27 -11.21
CA ILE A 110 16.05 -57.17 -11.91
C ILE A 110 17.49 -56.98 -11.40
N CYS A 111 17.74 -57.28 -10.13
CA CYS A 111 18.99 -57.09 -9.42
C CYS A 111 19.72 -58.43 -9.23
N ASN A 112 20.22 -58.98 -10.35
CA ASN A 112 20.85 -60.32 -10.45
C ASN A 112 22.11 -60.59 -9.58
N ASP A 113 22.46 -59.72 -8.65
CA ASP A 113 23.65 -59.81 -7.79
C ASP A 113 23.42 -59.31 -6.36
N THR A 114 22.20 -59.47 -5.84
CA THR A 114 21.83 -58.97 -4.52
C THR A 114 22.63 -59.64 -3.40
N PRO A 115 23.22 -58.85 -2.47
CA PRO A 115 24.02 -59.41 -1.39
C PRO A 115 23.24 -60.42 -0.53
N ASN A 116 23.82 -61.60 -0.35
CA ASN A 116 23.17 -62.70 0.36
C ASN A 116 22.76 -62.34 1.80
N GLY A 117 21.47 -62.49 2.10
CA GLY A 117 20.88 -62.26 3.41
C GLY A 117 20.23 -60.89 3.58
N GLU A 118 20.34 -60.00 2.59
CA GLU A 118 19.62 -58.73 2.57
C GLU A 118 18.13 -58.95 2.25
N PRO A 119 17.21 -58.19 2.87
CA PRO A 119 15.81 -58.22 2.47
C PRO A 119 15.64 -57.56 1.10
N VAL A 120 14.99 -58.27 0.18
CA VAL A 120 14.73 -57.80 -1.18
C VAL A 120 13.27 -57.44 -1.39
N ASP A 121 13.02 -56.50 -2.30
CA ASP A 121 11.69 -56.17 -2.75
C ASP A 121 11.17 -57.17 -3.81
N PRO A 122 9.93 -57.03 -4.33
CA PRO A 122 9.41 -57.93 -5.38
C PRO A 122 10.18 -57.92 -6.70
N SER A 123 11.15 -57.03 -6.88
CA SER A 123 12.00 -56.94 -8.07
C SER A 123 13.40 -57.53 -7.83
N GLY A 124 13.64 -58.13 -6.65
CA GLY A 124 14.93 -58.72 -6.26
C GLY A 124 15.97 -57.71 -5.77
N CYS A 125 15.61 -56.44 -5.56
CA CYS A 125 16.58 -55.41 -5.20
C CYS A 125 16.55 -55.08 -3.70
N SER A 126 17.74 -55.00 -3.06
CA SER A 126 17.88 -54.51 -1.68
C SER A 126 18.03 -52.98 -1.61
N ASN A 127 17.83 -52.40 -0.43
CA ASN A 127 18.03 -50.96 -0.21
C ASN A 127 19.49 -50.52 -0.47
N THR A 128 20.45 -51.44 -0.31
CA THR A 128 21.88 -51.19 -0.59
C THR A 128 22.22 -51.12 -2.08
N GLN A 129 21.27 -51.41 -2.97
CA GLN A 129 21.43 -51.30 -4.43
C GLN A 129 20.53 -50.21 -5.03
N LYS A 130 19.56 -49.70 -4.27
CA LYS A 130 18.60 -48.71 -4.73
C LYS A 130 19.05 -47.31 -4.35
N ASP A 131 18.77 -46.38 -5.23
CA ASP A 131 18.96 -44.95 -5.07
C ASP A 131 17.69 -44.32 -5.68
N SER A 132 16.71 -44.05 -4.83
CA SER A 132 15.33 -43.77 -5.23
C SER A 132 15.14 -42.39 -5.86
N ASP A 133 15.90 -41.39 -5.41
CA ASP A 133 15.86 -40.02 -5.93
C ASP A 133 17.02 -39.71 -6.90
N GLY A 134 18.00 -40.62 -7.01
CA GLY A 134 19.09 -40.56 -7.98
C GLY A 134 20.19 -39.58 -7.57
N ASP A 135 20.30 -39.28 -6.28
CA ASP A 135 21.26 -38.30 -5.73
C ASP A 135 22.69 -38.88 -5.57
N GLY A 136 22.83 -40.20 -5.75
CA GLY A 136 24.09 -40.93 -5.66
C GLY A 136 24.35 -41.59 -4.30
N VAL A 137 23.42 -41.49 -3.35
CA VAL A 137 23.42 -42.18 -2.06
C VAL A 137 22.34 -43.26 -2.08
N THR A 138 22.67 -44.47 -1.62
CA THR A 138 21.70 -45.57 -1.63
C THR A 138 20.66 -45.41 -0.52
N ASP A 139 19.45 -45.92 -0.74
CA ASP A 139 18.28 -45.79 0.14
C ASP A 139 18.56 -46.21 1.62
N ASP A 140 19.58 -47.03 1.88
CA ASP A 140 19.97 -47.44 3.23
C ASP A 140 20.87 -46.42 3.97
N ALA A 141 21.62 -45.62 3.21
CA ALA A 141 22.53 -44.58 3.71
C ALA A 141 21.94 -43.16 3.55
N ASP A 142 20.84 -43.04 2.81
CA ASP A 142 20.16 -41.80 2.53
C ASP A 142 19.16 -41.42 3.64
N THR A 143 19.40 -40.27 4.25
CA THR A 143 18.55 -39.67 5.28
C THR A 143 17.47 -38.77 4.67
N CYS A 144 17.70 -38.25 3.47
CA CYS A 144 16.85 -37.30 2.76
C CYS A 144 16.38 -37.92 1.44
N SER A 145 15.41 -38.84 1.55
CA SER A 145 14.87 -39.69 0.46
C SER A 145 14.26 -38.99 -0.77
N ASP A 146 14.34 -37.66 -0.86
CA ASP A 146 13.74 -36.83 -1.89
C ASP A 146 14.60 -35.59 -2.24
N THR A 147 15.92 -35.76 -2.27
CA THR A 147 16.86 -34.70 -2.64
C THR A 147 16.56 -34.13 -4.02
N PRO A 148 16.36 -32.79 -4.13
CA PRO A 148 15.95 -32.18 -5.38
C PRO A 148 16.93 -32.45 -6.53
N SER A 149 16.37 -32.84 -7.68
CA SER A 149 17.16 -33.17 -8.86
C SER A 149 18.01 -31.98 -9.34
N GLY A 150 19.34 -32.19 -9.37
CA GLY A 150 20.32 -31.19 -9.79
C GLY A 150 21.08 -30.52 -8.64
N GLU A 151 20.66 -30.75 -7.39
CA GLU A 151 21.40 -30.34 -6.21
C GLU A 151 22.48 -31.36 -5.84
N THR A 152 23.49 -30.92 -5.09
CA THR A 152 24.56 -31.81 -4.62
C THR A 152 24.21 -32.33 -3.23
N ALA A 153 23.91 -33.62 -3.14
CA ALA A 153 23.76 -34.32 -1.87
C ALA A 153 25.10 -34.46 -1.14
N ASP A 154 25.05 -34.39 0.19
CA ASP A 154 26.18 -34.74 1.05
C ASP A 154 26.29 -36.26 1.28
N ALA A 155 27.16 -36.67 2.21
CA ALA A 155 27.40 -38.09 2.48
C ALA A 155 26.20 -38.83 3.10
N ASN A 156 25.18 -38.12 3.58
CA ASN A 156 23.95 -38.68 4.14
C ASN A 156 22.76 -38.52 3.18
N GLY A 157 23.02 -38.13 1.92
CA GLY A 157 21.97 -37.93 0.92
C GLY A 157 21.25 -36.60 1.03
N CYS A 158 21.73 -35.62 1.82
CA CYS A 158 21.00 -34.35 2.01
C CYS A 158 21.67 -33.17 1.29
N SER A 159 20.89 -32.37 0.58
CA SER A 159 21.32 -31.08 0.01
C SER A 159 21.19 -29.92 1.01
N ASP A 160 21.85 -28.80 0.74
CA ASP A 160 21.81 -27.62 1.63
C ASP A 160 20.40 -26.99 1.68
N SER A 161 19.57 -27.18 0.64
CA SER A 161 18.17 -26.73 0.63
C SER A 161 17.24 -27.56 1.53
N GLN A 162 17.71 -28.70 2.03
CA GLN A 162 16.98 -29.57 2.96
C GLN A 162 17.52 -29.49 4.39
N LYS A 163 18.64 -28.78 4.61
CA LYS A 163 19.29 -28.63 5.92
C LYS A 163 18.99 -27.26 6.51
N ASP A 164 18.90 -27.24 7.82
CA ASP A 164 18.79 -26.04 8.67
C ASP A 164 19.68 -26.33 9.88
N THR A 165 20.96 -25.96 9.77
CA THR A 165 22.02 -26.43 10.68
C THR A 165 21.89 -25.84 12.08
N ASP A 166 21.43 -24.60 12.23
CA ASP A 166 21.25 -23.95 13.52
C ASP A 166 19.80 -23.91 14.01
N GLY A 167 18.85 -24.32 13.17
CA GLY A 167 17.45 -24.51 13.52
C GLY A 167 16.67 -23.21 13.60
N ASP A 168 17.11 -22.17 12.89
CA ASP A 168 16.49 -20.85 12.88
C ASP A 168 15.28 -20.75 11.92
N GLY A 169 15.07 -21.79 11.10
CA GLY A 169 13.98 -21.90 10.14
C GLY A 169 14.32 -21.44 8.72
N VAL A 170 15.57 -21.06 8.46
CA VAL A 170 16.12 -20.75 7.13
C VAL A 170 17.08 -21.87 6.74
N THR A 171 16.95 -22.37 5.51
CA THR A 171 17.79 -23.48 5.05
C THR A 171 19.21 -23.01 4.75
N ASP A 172 20.19 -23.92 4.89
CA ASP A 172 21.62 -23.62 4.78
C ASP A 172 22.00 -22.95 3.44
N ASP A 173 21.23 -23.15 2.37
CA ASP A 173 21.43 -22.53 1.05
C ASP A 173 21.01 -21.04 0.99
N LEU A 174 20.12 -20.62 1.89
CA LEU A 174 19.58 -19.26 2.02
C LEU A 174 20.10 -18.53 3.27
N ASP A 175 20.68 -19.26 4.21
CA ASP A 175 21.23 -18.72 5.45
C ASP A 175 22.61 -18.08 5.24
N THR A 176 22.69 -16.81 5.59
CA THR A 176 23.92 -16.00 5.52
C THR A 176 24.59 -15.82 6.88
N CYS A 177 23.92 -16.19 7.97
CA CYS A 177 24.36 -16.05 9.35
C CYS A 177 24.40 -17.40 10.10
N PRO A 178 25.24 -18.35 9.66
CA PRO A 178 25.29 -19.67 10.26
C PRO A 178 25.65 -19.61 11.75
N GLY A 179 24.81 -20.21 12.59
CA GLY A 179 25.00 -20.28 14.04
C GLY A 179 24.22 -19.23 14.82
N THR A 180 23.06 -18.80 14.32
CA THR A 180 22.11 -17.98 15.05
C THR A 180 21.67 -18.67 16.34
N SER A 181 21.58 -17.89 17.42
CA SER A 181 21.26 -18.46 18.73
C SER A 181 19.82 -18.95 18.78
N SER A 182 19.63 -20.17 19.29
CA SER A 182 18.31 -20.79 19.38
C SER A 182 17.30 -19.89 20.13
N GLY A 183 16.21 -19.53 19.45
CA GLY A 183 15.12 -18.72 19.98
C GLY A 183 15.16 -17.24 19.57
N GLU A 184 16.19 -16.79 18.85
CA GLU A 184 16.20 -15.47 18.22
C GLU A 184 15.29 -15.43 16.99
N THR A 185 14.76 -14.25 16.68
CA THR A 185 13.96 -14.05 15.47
C THR A 185 14.88 -13.62 14.34
N VAL A 186 14.85 -14.35 13.23
CA VAL A 186 15.68 -14.08 12.04
C VAL A 186 14.85 -13.45 10.92
N ASP A 187 15.54 -12.74 10.02
CA ASP A 187 14.94 -12.30 8.77
C ASP A 187 15.01 -13.40 7.68
N GLY A 188 14.70 -13.04 6.44
CA GLY A 188 14.71 -14.00 5.31
C GLY A 188 16.10 -14.50 4.90
N SER A 189 17.17 -14.05 5.55
CA SER A 189 18.55 -14.44 5.30
C SER A 189 19.20 -15.20 6.47
N GLY A 190 18.40 -15.63 7.46
CA GLY A 190 18.87 -16.38 8.64
C GLY A 190 19.58 -15.51 9.69
N CYS A 191 19.60 -14.19 9.51
CA CYS A 191 20.30 -13.30 10.43
C CYS A 191 19.36 -12.69 11.47
N ALA A 192 19.71 -12.85 12.74
CA ALA A 192 19.10 -12.11 13.85
C ALA A 192 19.70 -10.69 13.95
N ASP A 193 18.97 -9.78 14.57
CA ASP A 193 19.43 -8.39 14.78
C ASP A 193 20.68 -8.34 15.70
N SER A 194 20.88 -9.35 16.54
CA SER A 194 22.07 -9.56 17.38
C SER A 194 23.36 -9.84 16.58
N GLN A 195 23.24 -10.20 15.31
CA GLN A 195 24.35 -10.52 14.40
C GLN A 195 24.57 -9.45 13.33
N LYS A 196 23.65 -8.48 13.22
CA LYS A 196 23.71 -7.39 12.24
C LYS A 196 24.25 -6.13 12.89
N ASP A 197 24.93 -5.34 12.07
CA ASP A 197 25.43 -4.00 12.36
C ASP A 197 25.26 -3.24 11.04
N THR A 198 24.05 -2.73 10.81
CA THR A 198 23.57 -2.28 9.50
C THR A 198 24.33 -1.04 9.01
N ASP A 199 24.68 -0.13 9.91
CA ASP A 199 25.42 1.10 9.59
C ASP A 199 26.93 1.00 9.83
N GLY A 200 27.39 -0.09 10.46
CA GLY A 200 28.80 -0.39 10.68
C GLY A 200 29.43 0.45 11.78
N ASP A 201 28.62 0.97 12.71
CA ASP A 201 29.08 1.82 13.80
C ASP A 201 29.71 1.03 14.97
N GLY A 202 29.56 -0.30 14.94
CA GLY A 202 30.09 -1.25 15.92
C GLY A 202 29.11 -1.64 17.02
N VAL A 203 27.85 -1.21 16.94
CA VAL A 203 26.73 -1.62 17.80
C VAL A 203 25.78 -2.45 16.96
N THR A 204 25.35 -3.59 17.49
CA THR A 204 24.46 -4.49 16.76
C THR A 204 23.03 -3.94 16.71
N ASP A 205 22.29 -4.27 15.65
CA ASP A 205 20.95 -3.73 15.38
C ASP A 205 19.96 -3.93 16.56
N ASP A 206 20.15 -4.96 17.39
CA ASP A 206 19.33 -5.22 18.59
C ASP A 206 19.57 -4.24 19.76
N LEU A 207 20.75 -3.60 19.79
CA LEU A 207 21.19 -2.62 20.79
C LEU A 207 21.27 -1.20 20.23
N ASP A 208 21.20 -1.05 18.91
CA ASP A 208 21.31 0.22 18.22
C ASP A 208 19.96 0.97 18.18
N SER A 209 19.96 2.15 18.77
CA SER A 209 18.81 3.06 18.79
C SER A 209 18.80 4.03 17.60
N CYS A 210 19.92 4.13 16.87
CA CYS A 210 20.16 5.08 15.79
C CYS A 210 20.77 4.36 14.56
N SER A 211 19.92 3.68 13.81
CA SER A 211 20.25 2.80 12.66
C SER A 211 21.01 3.43 11.46
N ASP A 212 21.47 4.67 11.56
CA ASP A 212 22.12 5.42 10.49
C ASP A 212 23.23 6.36 10.97
N THR A 213 23.97 5.94 12.00
CA THR A 213 25.07 6.70 12.59
C THR A 213 26.12 7.09 11.55
N PRO A 214 26.39 8.41 11.38
CA PRO A 214 27.35 8.87 10.40
C PRO A 214 28.74 8.29 10.67
N SER A 215 29.30 7.56 9.69
CA SER A 215 30.64 6.96 9.77
C SER A 215 31.82 7.91 10.12
N SER A 216 31.61 9.23 10.05
CA SER A 216 32.58 10.23 10.50
C SER A 216 32.53 10.54 12.00
N GLU A 217 31.49 10.09 12.68
CA GLU A 217 31.23 10.31 14.09
C GLU A 217 31.45 9.02 14.88
N THR A 218 31.51 9.15 16.21
CA THR A 218 31.65 8.00 17.10
C THR A 218 30.31 7.71 17.75
N ALA A 219 29.77 6.52 17.53
CA ALA A 219 28.62 6.01 18.24
C ALA A 219 28.92 5.84 19.74
N ASP A 220 27.90 6.06 20.58
CA ASP A 220 27.94 5.69 21.98
C ASP A 220 27.50 4.23 22.21
N ALA A 221 27.21 3.86 23.46
CA ALA A 221 26.86 2.47 23.79
C ALA A 221 25.48 2.03 23.27
N ASN A 222 24.64 2.96 22.81
CA ASN A 222 23.33 2.69 22.23
C ASN A 222 23.32 2.90 20.71
N GLY A 223 24.50 2.96 20.08
CA GLY A 223 24.62 3.15 18.63
C GLY A 223 24.33 4.58 18.15
N CYS A 224 24.24 5.57 19.05
CA CYS A 224 23.93 6.95 18.66
C CYS A 224 25.14 7.88 18.74
N SER A 225 25.36 8.70 17.72
CA SER A 225 26.31 9.82 17.79
C SER A 225 25.68 11.08 18.43
N ASP A 226 26.51 12.06 18.81
CA ASP A 226 26.04 13.30 19.42
C ASP A 226 25.17 14.15 18.46
N SER A 227 25.31 13.97 17.15
CA SER A 227 24.49 14.67 16.15
C SER A 227 23.07 14.08 15.98
N GLN A 228 22.84 12.84 16.43
CA GLN A 228 21.54 12.17 16.32
C GLN A 228 20.71 12.21 17.61
N LYS A 229 21.31 12.60 18.75
CA LYS A 229 20.59 12.71 20.01
C LYS A 229 19.70 13.94 20.01
N ASP A 230 18.46 13.78 20.43
CA ASP A 230 17.47 14.83 20.63
C ASP A 230 16.66 14.47 21.88
N THR A 231 17.07 15.02 23.03
CA THR A 231 16.59 14.60 24.34
C THR A 231 15.14 14.96 24.60
N ASP A 232 14.66 16.10 24.09
CA ASP A 232 13.28 16.56 24.27
C ASP A 232 12.38 16.37 23.04
N GLY A 233 12.95 15.93 21.92
CA GLY A 233 12.22 15.54 20.72
C GLY A 233 11.68 16.73 19.94
N ASP A 234 12.32 17.90 20.05
CA ASP A 234 11.88 19.13 19.38
C ASP A 234 12.36 19.24 17.92
N GLY A 235 13.21 18.29 17.48
CA GLY A 235 13.78 18.22 16.14
C GLY A 235 15.13 18.93 15.99
N VAL A 236 15.69 19.46 17.06
CA VAL A 236 17.04 20.03 17.12
C VAL A 236 17.91 19.11 17.97
N SER A 237 18.99 18.59 17.39
CA SER A 237 19.90 17.71 18.11
C SER A 237 20.46 18.37 19.38
N ASP A 238 20.71 17.59 20.43
CA ASP A 238 21.32 18.01 21.70
C ASP A 238 22.60 18.86 21.51
N ALA A 239 23.35 18.62 20.42
CA ALA A 239 24.56 19.36 20.08
C ALA A 239 24.32 20.81 19.63
N LEU A 240 23.14 21.10 19.06
CA LEU A 240 22.71 22.41 18.57
C LEU A 240 21.66 23.06 19.49
N ASP A 241 21.01 22.26 20.32
CA ASP A 241 19.95 22.67 21.21
C ASP A 241 20.47 23.41 22.47
N GLN A 242 19.98 24.63 22.67
CA GLN A 242 20.26 25.50 23.81
C GLN A 242 19.15 25.45 24.88
N CYS A 243 18.07 24.73 24.59
CA CYS A 243 16.80 24.69 25.30
C CYS A 243 16.30 23.24 25.49
N ASN A 244 17.12 22.40 26.15
CA ASN A 244 16.98 20.94 26.31
C ASN A 244 15.74 20.39 27.04
N ASN A 245 14.69 21.18 27.21
CA ASN A 245 13.40 20.76 27.76
C ASN A 245 12.26 21.58 27.13
N THR A 246 12.30 21.81 25.82
CA THR A 246 11.23 22.44 25.07
C THR A 246 9.95 21.60 25.16
N PRO A 247 8.80 22.22 25.48
CA PRO A 247 7.53 21.49 25.51
C PRO A 247 7.18 20.88 24.15
N ALA A 248 6.75 19.63 24.16
CA ALA A 248 6.32 18.91 22.95
C ALA A 248 5.21 19.67 22.18
N ASN A 249 5.31 19.65 20.85
CA ASN A 249 4.41 20.31 19.89
C ASN A 249 4.47 21.84 19.85
N VAL A 250 5.50 22.45 20.43
CA VAL A 250 5.80 23.88 20.21
C VAL A 250 6.76 24.00 19.03
N GLN A 251 6.60 25.02 18.20
CA GLN A 251 7.59 25.33 17.17
C GLN A 251 8.82 25.95 17.80
N VAL A 252 10.01 25.49 17.42
CA VAL A 252 11.29 25.97 17.95
C VAL A 252 12.08 26.78 16.94
N ASP A 253 12.99 27.60 17.43
CA ASP A 253 13.99 28.26 16.59
C ASP A 253 15.16 27.32 16.25
N GLU A 254 16.18 27.84 15.56
CA GLU A 254 17.37 27.08 15.17
C GLU A 254 18.22 26.56 16.34
N ASN A 255 17.93 27.01 17.57
CA ASN A 255 18.62 26.62 18.80
C ASN A 255 17.75 25.73 19.69
N GLY A 256 16.67 25.14 19.17
CA GLY A 256 15.75 24.30 19.96
C GLY A 256 14.88 25.08 20.95
N CYS A 257 14.85 26.42 20.86
CA CYS A 257 14.09 27.22 21.82
C CYS A 257 12.67 27.50 21.34
N ALA A 258 11.69 27.22 22.20
CA ALA A 258 10.28 27.51 21.95
C ALA A 258 10.03 28.94 21.44
N LEU A 259 9.41 29.06 20.27
CA LEU A 259 8.98 30.33 19.72
C LEU A 259 7.88 30.95 20.60
N PRO A 260 7.86 32.29 20.77
CA PRO A 260 6.75 32.94 21.44
C PRO A 260 5.44 32.68 20.68
N PRO A 261 4.28 32.59 21.36
CA PRO A 261 2.99 32.30 20.71
C PRO A 261 2.55 33.38 19.71
N VAL A 262 3.15 34.57 19.79
CA VAL A 262 2.95 35.68 18.84
C VAL A 262 4.26 36.09 18.16
N TYR A 263 4.18 36.65 16.96
CA TYR A 263 5.30 37.17 16.19
C TYR A 263 4.90 38.44 15.41
N LEU A 264 5.90 39.23 14.99
CA LEU A 264 5.72 40.38 14.10
C LEU A 264 5.71 39.89 12.64
N ASP A 265 4.65 40.18 11.91
CA ASP A 265 4.50 39.83 10.49
C ASP A 265 5.56 40.52 9.62
N ALA A 266 5.78 39.98 8.41
CA ALA A 266 6.74 40.53 7.45
C ALA A 266 6.47 41.99 7.05
N ASN A 267 5.22 42.47 7.19
CA ASN A 267 4.87 43.88 6.97
C ASN A 267 5.43 44.85 8.05
N GLY A 268 5.98 44.33 9.15
CA GLY A 268 6.61 45.10 10.21
C GLY A 268 5.62 45.84 11.13
N VAL A 269 4.32 45.59 11.02
CA VAL A 269 3.26 46.24 11.80
C VAL A 269 2.35 45.23 12.50
N THR A 270 1.89 44.21 11.78
CA THR A 270 0.88 43.26 12.27
C THR A 270 1.48 42.26 13.25
N ILE A 271 0.82 42.04 14.38
CA ILE A 271 1.16 40.97 15.32
C ILE A 271 0.27 39.77 15.04
N LYS A 272 0.90 38.64 14.72
CA LYS A 272 0.22 37.38 14.42
C LYS A 272 0.47 36.34 15.48
N ALA A 273 -0.51 35.48 15.70
CA ALA A 273 -0.35 34.26 16.47
C ALA A 273 0.14 33.13 15.56
N TYR A 274 1.00 32.25 16.07
CA TYR A 274 1.25 30.98 15.39
C TYR A 274 -0.01 30.10 15.42
N GLU A 275 -0.11 29.17 14.45
CA GLU A 275 -1.21 28.21 14.34
C GLU A 275 -1.45 27.45 15.66
N TRP A 276 -0.38 26.96 16.29
CA TRP A 276 -0.42 26.19 17.54
C TRP A 276 -0.85 27.01 18.76
N ALA A 277 -0.72 28.34 18.72
CA ALA A 277 -1.01 29.20 19.86
C ALA A 277 -2.52 29.28 20.14
N GLN A 278 -2.86 29.34 21.43
CA GLN A 278 -4.24 29.29 21.91
C GLN A 278 -4.75 30.66 22.36
N VAL A 279 -6.07 30.79 22.39
CA VAL A 279 -6.72 31.99 22.96
C VAL A 279 -6.37 32.10 24.45
N GLY A 280 -5.92 33.27 24.87
CA GLY A 280 -5.44 33.54 26.22
C GLY A 280 -3.92 33.46 26.38
N ASP A 281 -3.20 32.83 25.44
CA ASP A 281 -1.74 32.81 25.46
C ASP A 281 -1.18 34.23 25.33
N THR A 282 -0.02 34.44 25.96
CA THR A 282 0.69 35.71 25.91
C THR A 282 2.11 35.53 25.41
N GLY A 283 2.57 36.41 24.52
CA GLY A 283 3.96 36.43 24.06
C GLY A 283 4.55 37.85 24.13
N GLN A 284 5.84 37.94 24.40
CA GLN A 284 6.56 39.22 24.45
C GLN A 284 7.27 39.51 23.13
N LEU A 285 7.06 40.71 22.60
CA LEU A 285 7.77 41.24 21.44
C LEU A 285 8.26 42.65 21.76
N ASN A 286 9.57 42.88 21.66
CA ASN A 286 10.20 44.18 21.94
C ASN A 286 9.83 44.79 23.31
N GLY A 287 9.62 43.95 24.33
CA GLY A 287 9.25 44.38 25.69
C GLY A 287 7.75 44.67 25.88
N VAL A 288 6.92 44.45 24.86
CA VAL A 288 5.45 44.53 24.94
C VAL A 288 4.87 43.12 25.01
N THR A 289 4.01 42.87 25.98
CA THR A 289 3.28 41.60 26.10
C THR A 289 1.99 41.69 25.30
N TYR A 290 1.83 40.84 24.30
CA TYR A 290 0.59 40.71 23.54
C TYR A 290 -0.23 39.53 24.05
N THR A 291 -1.56 39.67 24.12
CA THR A 291 -2.48 38.59 24.42
C THR A 291 -3.25 38.17 23.17
N ILE A 292 -3.28 36.87 22.88
CA ILE A 292 -4.14 36.30 21.83
C ILE A 292 -5.57 36.28 22.36
N VAL A 293 -6.50 36.88 21.63
CA VAL A 293 -7.91 36.98 22.06
C VAL A 293 -8.84 36.34 21.03
N ASP A 294 -9.99 35.89 21.50
CA ASP A 294 -11.15 35.66 20.66
C ASP A 294 -12.06 36.91 20.63
N ARG A 295 -13.16 36.82 19.88
CA ARG A 295 -14.15 37.91 19.78
C ARG A 295 -14.79 38.25 21.12
N THR A 296 -15.02 37.27 22.00
CA THR A 296 -15.64 37.49 23.31
C THR A 296 -14.75 38.32 24.21
N MET A 297 -13.49 37.90 24.36
CA MET A 297 -12.47 38.63 25.11
C MET A 297 -12.25 40.03 24.54
N LEU A 298 -12.23 40.19 23.21
CA LEU A 298 -12.09 41.50 22.59
C LEU A 298 -13.24 42.44 22.96
N ILE A 299 -14.48 41.96 22.90
CA ILE A 299 -15.67 42.75 23.29
C ILE A 299 -15.63 43.13 24.78
N GLU A 300 -15.24 42.21 25.65
CA GLU A 300 -15.09 42.49 27.08
C GLU A 300 -14.07 43.59 27.33
N ARG A 301 -12.91 43.54 26.65
CA ARG A 301 -11.86 44.57 26.73
C ARG A 301 -12.31 45.92 26.20
N ILE A 302 -13.03 45.94 25.08
CA ILE A 302 -13.63 47.16 24.51
C ILE A 302 -14.59 47.78 25.52
N GLY A 303 -15.54 46.98 26.05
CA GLY A 303 -16.53 47.45 27.03
C GLY A 303 -15.94 47.87 28.39
N ALA A 304 -14.76 47.36 28.73
CA ALA A 304 -13.99 47.76 29.90
C ALA A 304 -13.08 48.99 29.66
N PHE A 305 -13.04 49.53 28.44
CA PHE A 305 -12.16 50.62 28.03
C PHE A 305 -10.66 50.30 28.24
N GLU A 306 -10.27 49.04 28.00
CA GLU A 306 -8.87 48.62 28.09
C GLU A 306 -8.03 49.09 26.88
N ASP A 307 -6.71 49.06 27.04
CA ASP A 307 -5.76 49.28 25.95
C ASP A 307 -5.79 48.08 24.98
N LEU A 308 -6.07 48.36 23.70
CA LEU A 308 -6.16 47.34 22.65
C LEU A 308 -4.89 47.22 21.81
N SER A 309 -3.87 48.03 22.08
CA SER A 309 -2.59 48.01 21.36
C SER A 309 -1.74 46.76 21.65
N THR A 310 -2.09 46.03 22.70
CA THR A 310 -1.43 44.80 23.14
C THR A 310 -2.25 43.54 22.83
N VAL A 311 -3.14 43.61 21.85
CA VAL A 311 -4.04 42.52 21.46
C VAL A 311 -3.60 41.90 20.14
N CYS A 312 -3.56 40.57 20.09
CA CYS A 312 -3.35 39.79 18.88
C CYS A 312 -4.68 39.16 18.45
N THR A 313 -5.18 39.53 17.27
CA THR A 313 -6.53 39.19 16.77
C THR A 313 -6.56 38.04 15.76
N SER A 314 -5.44 37.33 15.54
CA SER A 314 -5.33 36.25 14.54
C SER A 314 -6.37 35.13 14.63
N LYS A 315 -7.02 34.97 15.78
CA LYS A 315 -8.06 33.94 16.01
C LYS A 315 -9.49 34.47 15.81
N ILE A 316 -9.67 35.68 15.29
CA ILE A 316 -10.98 36.32 15.05
C ILE A 316 -11.35 36.25 13.57
N THR A 317 -12.57 35.79 13.28
CA THR A 317 -13.15 35.78 11.94
C THR A 317 -14.30 36.78 11.75
N ASP A 318 -14.86 37.29 12.84
CA ASP A 318 -16.00 38.22 12.85
C ASP A 318 -15.65 39.44 13.72
N MET A 319 -15.63 40.61 13.09
CA MET A 319 -15.39 41.90 13.72
C MET A 319 -16.62 42.81 13.65
N SER A 320 -17.80 42.25 13.44
CA SER A 320 -19.01 43.01 13.28
C SER A 320 -19.39 43.74 14.57
N HIS A 321 -19.88 44.97 14.44
CA HIS A 321 -20.39 45.81 15.54
C HIS A 321 -19.39 46.09 16.68
N LEU A 322 -18.06 45.93 16.49
CA LEU A 322 -17.08 46.10 17.58
C LEU A 322 -17.01 47.53 18.13
N PHE A 323 -17.18 48.54 17.28
CA PHE A 323 -17.11 49.96 17.62
C PHE A 323 -18.33 50.74 17.13
N GLU A 324 -19.47 50.08 16.94
CA GLU A 324 -20.73 50.72 16.56
C GLU A 324 -21.23 51.67 17.66
N PHE A 325 -21.83 52.79 17.24
CA PHE A 325 -22.52 53.73 18.12
C PHE A 325 -23.82 53.13 18.68
N GLU A 326 -23.80 52.68 19.94
CA GLU A 326 -25.03 52.39 20.70
C GLU A 326 -25.51 53.61 21.53
N GLN A 327 -26.67 54.16 21.16
CA GLN A 327 -27.60 54.89 22.03
C GLN A 327 -27.03 56.03 22.91
N GLY A 328 -26.16 56.89 22.38
CA GLY A 328 -25.96 58.23 22.96
C GLY A 328 -24.65 58.48 23.72
N VAL A 329 -23.68 57.57 23.70
CA VAL A 329 -22.31 57.84 24.16
C VAL A 329 -21.49 58.33 22.96
N ARG A 330 -21.42 59.65 22.82
CA ARG A 330 -20.69 60.37 21.74
C ARG A 330 -19.17 60.29 21.83
N ASP A 331 -18.61 59.41 22.64
CA ASP A 331 -17.21 59.52 23.02
C ASP A 331 -16.61 58.14 23.30
N TYR A 332 -16.57 57.31 22.26
CA TYR A 332 -15.40 56.46 22.04
C TYR A 332 -14.40 57.29 21.22
N THR A 333 -13.94 58.44 21.73
CA THR A 333 -12.55 58.78 21.43
C THR A 333 -11.81 57.55 21.90
N ILE A 334 -11.25 56.74 21.00
CA ILE A 334 -10.36 55.64 21.37
C ILE A 334 -9.04 56.32 21.76
N PRO A 335 -8.82 56.76 23.02
CA PRO A 335 -7.74 57.65 23.35
C PRO A 335 -6.58 56.75 23.78
N GLY A 336 -5.76 56.33 22.81
CA GLY A 336 -4.57 55.51 23.08
C GLY A 336 -4.60 54.08 22.53
N ASN A 337 -5.71 53.59 21.98
CA ASN A 337 -5.76 52.21 21.49
C ASN A 337 -5.42 52.16 19.99
N ASN A 338 -4.13 52.16 19.70
CA ASN A 338 -3.64 51.89 18.35
C ASN A 338 -3.97 50.43 17.96
N ILE A 339 -4.85 50.25 16.97
CA ILE A 339 -5.25 48.95 16.42
C ILE A 339 -4.53 48.59 15.10
N SER A 340 -3.50 49.34 14.71
CA SER A 340 -2.76 49.12 13.46
C SER A 340 -2.12 47.73 13.38
N SER A 341 -1.74 47.20 14.54
CA SER A 341 -1.06 45.91 14.66
C SER A 341 -2.00 44.71 14.65
N TRP A 342 -3.32 44.94 14.61
CA TRP A 342 -4.28 43.85 14.55
C TRP A 342 -4.09 43.02 13.29
N ASP A 343 -4.18 41.72 13.47
CA ASP A 343 -4.24 40.76 12.38
C ASP A 343 -5.71 40.55 11.99
N VAL A 344 -6.07 40.99 10.79
CA VAL A 344 -7.41 40.85 10.23
C VAL A 344 -7.45 39.90 9.03
N SER A 345 -6.34 39.19 8.72
CA SER A 345 -6.26 38.34 7.52
C SER A 345 -7.21 37.14 7.56
N ASN A 346 -7.70 36.76 8.74
CA ASN A 346 -8.68 35.69 8.94
C ASN A 346 -10.13 36.22 9.06
N VAL A 347 -10.34 37.53 9.02
CA VAL A 347 -11.66 38.14 9.20
C VAL A 347 -12.47 38.01 7.91
N THR A 348 -13.68 37.47 8.02
CA THR A 348 -14.63 37.31 6.92
C THR A 348 -15.76 38.35 6.98
N THR A 349 -16.06 38.89 8.16
CA THR A 349 -17.20 39.80 8.38
C THR A 349 -16.77 41.01 9.20
N MET A 350 -17.03 42.22 8.68
CA MET A 350 -16.74 43.52 9.33
C MET A 350 -17.98 44.43 9.36
N ASN A 351 -19.19 43.87 9.32
CA ASN A 351 -20.40 44.68 9.18
C ASN A 351 -20.60 45.60 10.40
N SER A 352 -20.96 46.86 10.14
CA SER A 352 -21.18 47.91 11.15
C SER A 352 -20.01 48.09 12.14
N MET A 353 -18.79 47.64 11.81
CA MET A 353 -17.67 47.65 12.77
C MET A 353 -17.39 49.05 13.34
N PHE A 354 -17.52 50.10 12.54
CA PHE A 354 -17.28 51.50 12.91
C PHE A 354 -18.50 52.40 12.64
N GLU A 355 -19.70 51.83 12.57
CA GLU A 355 -20.93 52.60 12.28
C GLU A 355 -21.19 53.67 13.34
N GLY A 356 -21.38 54.92 12.91
CA GLY A 356 -21.60 56.08 13.77
C GLY A 356 -20.40 56.49 14.63
N SER A 357 -19.23 55.92 14.40
CA SER A 357 -18.04 56.19 15.20
C SER A 357 -17.27 57.44 14.73
N ASP A 358 -16.67 58.14 15.70
CA ASP A 358 -15.72 59.25 15.46
C ASP A 358 -14.32 58.74 15.07
N PHE A 359 -14.18 57.44 14.74
CA PHE A 359 -12.91 56.81 14.39
C PHE A 359 -12.38 57.37 13.06
N ASN A 360 -11.19 57.99 13.10
CA ASN A 360 -10.57 58.59 11.93
C ASN A 360 -9.03 58.53 11.97
N GLN A 361 -8.44 57.49 12.58
CA GLN A 361 -6.99 57.35 12.69
C GLN A 361 -6.39 56.67 11.45
N ASP A 362 -5.25 57.19 10.96
CA ASP A 362 -4.52 56.71 9.77
C ASP A 362 -3.71 55.45 10.07
N MET A 363 -4.40 54.33 10.27
CA MET A 363 -3.79 53.09 10.80
C MET A 363 -4.27 51.81 10.11
N LEU A 364 -5.28 51.89 9.23
CA LEU A 364 -5.88 50.71 8.61
C LEU A 364 -5.26 50.33 7.25
N GLY A 365 -4.34 51.12 6.72
CA GLY A 365 -3.74 50.84 5.40
C GLY A 365 -2.91 49.56 5.33
N SER A 366 -2.44 49.05 6.48
CA SER A 366 -1.70 47.79 6.59
C SER A 366 -2.58 46.55 6.82
N TRP A 367 -3.89 46.73 6.95
CA TRP A 367 -4.82 45.62 7.17
C TRP A 367 -4.98 44.78 5.90
N ASP A 368 -4.76 43.48 6.04
CA ASP A 368 -5.08 42.50 5.01
C ASP A 368 -6.56 42.11 5.09
N VAL A 369 -7.39 42.85 4.34
CA VAL A 369 -8.84 42.59 4.25
C VAL A 369 -9.21 41.60 3.14
N SER A 370 -8.23 40.90 2.55
CA SER A 370 -8.47 40.05 1.38
C SER A 370 -9.42 38.89 1.63
N SER A 371 -9.61 38.47 2.88
CA SER A 371 -10.57 37.41 3.28
C SER A 371 -11.99 37.92 3.58
N VAL A 372 -12.21 39.24 3.61
CA VAL A 372 -13.49 39.83 4.00
C VAL A 372 -14.52 39.67 2.89
N VAL A 373 -15.72 39.23 3.27
CA VAL A 373 -16.87 39.00 2.39
C VAL A 373 -17.99 40.02 2.62
N ASP A 374 -18.16 40.49 3.87
CA ASP A 374 -19.21 41.45 4.24
C ASP A 374 -18.63 42.70 4.92
N MET A 375 -18.81 43.85 4.25
CA MET A 375 -18.44 45.19 4.74
C MET A 375 -19.66 46.12 4.89
N LYS A 376 -20.87 45.54 4.98
CA LYS A 376 -22.11 46.31 5.16
C LYS A 376 -21.98 47.31 6.29
N GLU A 377 -22.37 48.57 6.06
CA GLU A 377 -22.44 49.63 7.07
C GLU A 377 -21.12 49.92 7.82
N MET A 378 -19.98 49.35 7.40
CA MET A 378 -18.74 49.36 8.19
C MET A 378 -18.34 50.76 8.65
N PHE A 379 -18.50 51.79 7.80
CA PHE A 379 -18.22 53.20 8.12
C PHE A 379 -19.45 54.10 7.92
N ASN A 380 -20.67 53.55 8.00
CA ASN A 380 -21.90 54.34 7.91
C ASN A 380 -21.93 55.39 9.02
N ALA A 381 -22.29 56.64 8.69
CA ALA A 381 -22.33 57.77 9.63
C ALA A 381 -21.03 58.01 10.41
N SER A 382 -19.87 57.55 9.90
CA SER A 382 -18.56 57.71 10.54
C SER A 382 -17.81 58.95 10.05
N ASP A 383 -16.96 59.49 10.92
CA ASP A 383 -15.99 60.54 10.59
C ASP A 383 -14.77 60.00 9.81
N PHE A 384 -14.69 58.70 9.58
CA PHE A 384 -13.58 58.05 8.87
C PHE A 384 -13.37 58.63 7.46
N ASN A 385 -12.16 59.12 7.21
CA ASN A 385 -11.75 59.67 5.93
C ASN A 385 -10.25 59.42 5.64
N GLN A 386 -9.74 58.26 6.05
CA GLN A 386 -8.34 57.88 5.82
C GLN A 386 -8.19 57.02 4.56
N ASN A 387 -6.98 56.98 4.01
CA ASN A 387 -6.73 56.31 2.74
C ASN A 387 -6.76 54.78 2.89
N ILE A 388 -7.74 54.15 2.24
CA ILE A 388 -7.95 52.70 2.14
C ILE A 388 -7.91 52.20 0.69
N GLY A 389 -7.40 53.02 -0.23
CA GLY A 389 -7.33 52.67 -1.66
C GLY A 389 -6.42 51.48 -1.97
N GLY A 390 -5.57 51.07 -1.02
CA GLY A 390 -4.71 49.88 -1.11
C GLY A 390 -5.35 48.58 -0.62
N TRP A 391 -6.56 48.61 -0.08
CA TRP A 391 -7.27 47.41 0.37
C TRP A 391 -7.61 46.46 -0.78
N ASP A 392 -7.42 45.18 -0.52
CA ASP A 392 -7.79 44.11 -1.43
C ASP A 392 -9.23 43.65 -1.14
N VAL A 393 -10.19 44.23 -1.84
CA VAL A 393 -11.63 43.98 -1.61
C VAL A 393 -12.24 42.95 -2.56
N ARG A 394 -11.41 42.17 -3.29
CA ARG A 394 -11.90 41.31 -4.38
C ARG A 394 -12.88 40.22 -3.95
N ASN A 395 -12.89 39.83 -2.67
CA ASN A 395 -13.78 38.81 -2.12
C ASN A 395 -15.06 39.38 -1.50
N VAL A 396 -15.17 40.71 -1.39
CA VAL A 396 -16.33 41.36 -0.78
C VAL A 396 -17.55 41.20 -1.69
N GLN A 397 -18.66 40.79 -1.10
CA GLN A 397 -19.95 40.59 -1.77
C GLN A 397 -20.99 41.65 -1.39
N ASN A 398 -20.88 42.22 -0.19
CA ASN A 398 -21.82 43.22 0.34
C ASN A 398 -21.07 44.48 0.81
N MET A 399 -21.36 45.61 0.17
CA MET A 399 -20.87 46.95 0.53
C MET A 399 -22.03 47.92 0.81
N SER A 400 -23.24 47.39 1.05
CA SER A 400 -24.41 48.23 1.30
C SER A 400 -24.16 49.18 2.47
N TRP A 401 -24.51 50.45 2.29
CA TRP A 401 -24.31 51.52 3.28
C TRP A 401 -22.88 51.74 3.80
N MET A 402 -21.85 51.11 3.24
CA MET A 402 -20.49 51.12 3.80
C MET A 402 -19.97 52.54 4.12
N PHE A 403 -20.28 53.52 3.28
CA PHE A 403 -19.92 54.94 3.45
C PHE A 403 -21.14 55.87 3.47
N GLY A 404 -22.33 55.34 3.79
CA GLY A 404 -23.55 56.15 3.90
C GLY A 404 -23.40 57.21 4.99
N THR A 405 -23.95 58.41 4.79
CA THR A 405 -23.89 59.54 5.77
C THR A 405 -22.48 59.85 6.31
N SER A 406 -21.41 59.40 5.64
CA SER A 406 -20.03 59.52 6.11
C SER A 406 -19.34 60.76 5.56
N SER A 407 -18.17 61.08 6.12
CA SER A 407 -17.26 62.13 5.60
C SER A 407 -16.24 61.61 4.57
N PHE A 408 -16.33 60.34 4.17
CA PHE A 408 -15.33 59.67 3.35
C PHE A 408 -15.23 60.26 1.93
N ASN A 409 -14.02 60.60 1.49
CA ASN A 409 -13.74 61.12 0.15
C ASN A 409 -12.31 60.77 -0.33
N GLN A 410 -11.85 59.55 -0.07
CA GLN A 410 -10.52 59.07 -0.48
C GLN A 410 -10.59 58.24 -1.76
N PRO A 411 -9.51 58.20 -2.58
CA PRO A 411 -9.52 57.48 -3.85
C PRO A 411 -9.63 55.96 -3.65
N ILE A 412 -10.73 55.39 -4.14
CA ILE A 412 -11.03 53.95 -4.14
C ILE A 412 -11.30 53.38 -5.54
N GLY A 413 -11.01 54.16 -6.58
CA GLY A 413 -11.25 53.76 -7.98
C GLY A 413 -10.47 52.51 -8.42
N ASN A 414 -9.40 52.14 -7.70
CA ASN A 414 -8.57 50.97 -7.99
C ASN A 414 -9.09 49.67 -7.35
N TRP A 415 -10.16 49.72 -6.56
CA TRP A 415 -10.73 48.53 -5.95
C TRP A 415 -11.29 47.56 -7.00
N ASP A 416 -10.98 46.28 -6.82
CA ASP A 416 -11.62 45.19 -7.57
C ASP A 416 -12.95 44.83 -6.93
N VAL A 417 -14.04 45.42 -7.43
CA VAL A 417 -15.41 45.21 -6.93
C VAL A 417 -16.18 44.15 -7.72
N GLY A 418 -15.50 43.33 -8.53
CA GLY A 418 -16.12 42.41 -9.49
C GLY A 418 -17.01 41.32 -8.86
N ASN A 419 -16.86 41.04 -7.57
CA ASN A 419 -17.67 40.08 -6.83
C ASN A 419 -18.78 40.71 -5.98
N VAL A 420 -18.87 42.04 -5.92
CA VAL A 420 -19.88 42.75 -5.13
C VAL A 420 -21.25 42.59 -5.80
N THR A 421 -22.24 42.17 -5.02
CA THR A 421 -23.63 41.97 -5.47
C THR A 421 -24.59 43.03 -4.91
N ASP A 422 -24.28 43.61 -3.74
CA ASP A 422 -25.08 44.67 -3.12
C ASP A 422 -24.22 45.92 -2.83
N MET A 423 -24.55 47.02 -3.50
CA MET A 423 -23.99 48.36 -3.29
C MET A 423 -25.06 49.37 -2.86
N SER A 424 -26.21 48.88 -2.36
CA SER A 424 -27.33 49.74 -2.00
C SER A 424 -26.90 50.78 -0.97
N SER A 425 -27.17 52.03 -1.29
CA SER A 425 -26.91 53.19 -0.44
C SER A 425 -25.45 53.34 0.02
N MET A 426 -24.48 52.71 -0.67
CA MET A 426 -23.06 52.73 -0.29
C MET A 426 -22.53 54.14 -0.03
N PHE A 427 -22.97 55.15 -0.79
CA PHE A 427 -22.60 56.56 -0.60
C PHE A 427 -23.79 57.46 -0.30
N SER A 428 -24.97 56.91 0.03
CA SER A 428 -26.18 57.70 0.28
C SER A 428 -25.93 58.74 1.37
N LEU A 429 -26.38 59.98 1.17
CA LEU A 429 -26.19 61.12 2.07
C LEU A 429 -24.72 61.55 2.30
N ASN A 430 -23.74 60.95 1.61
CA ASN A 430 -22.36 61.43 1.64
C ASN A 430 -22.20 62.63 0.68
N ALA A 431 -22.33 63.83 1.24
CA ALA A 431 -22.28 65.07 0.47
C ALA A 431 -20.88 65.39 -0.11
N ALA A 432 -19.81 64.78 0.42
CA ALA A 432 -18.43 65.08 0.07
C ALA A 432 -17.87 64.17 -1.02
N PHE A 433 -18.39 62.96 -1.18
CA PHE A 433 -17.84 61.95 -2.08
C PHE A 433 -18.04 62.30 -3.56
N ASP A 434 -16.91 62.43 -4.28
CA ASP A 434 -16.87 62.67 -5.74
C ASP A 434 -15.60 62.08 -6.39
N GLN A 435 -15.19 60.89 -5.94
CA GLN A 435 -13.98 60.22 -6.46
C GLN A 435 -14.26 59.43 -7.74
N ASP A 436 -13.25 59.32 -8.61
CA ASP A 436 -13.36 58.57 -9.87
C ASP A 436 -13.57 57.08 -9.61
N LEU A 437 -14.68 56.54 -10.12
CA LEU A 437 -15.07 55.13 -10.05
C LEU A 437 -15.18 54.47 -11.44
N SER A 438 -14.67 55.14 -12.48
CA SER A 438 -14.82 54.69 -13.88
C SER A 438 -14.16 53.32 -14.14
N ALA A 439 -13.17 52.91 -13.34
CA ALA A 439 -12.49 51.63 -13.47
C ALA A 439 -13.20 50.45 -12.80
N TRP A 440 -14.27 50.68 -12.02
CA TRP A 440 -14.99 49.62 -11.34
C TRP A 440 -15.71 48.68 -12.32
N ASN A 441 -15.54 47.38 -12.11
CA ASN A 441 -16.35 46.37 -12.78
C ASN A 441 -17.59 46.03 -11.94
N VAL A 442 -18.75 46.57 -12.32
CA VAL A 442 -20.02 46.39 -11.60
C VAL A 442 -20.95 45.33 -12.23
N SER A 443 -20.43 44.49 -13.14
CA SER A 443 -21.24 43.51 -13.90
C SER A 443 -21.97 42.49 -13.03
N SER A 444 -21.52 42.29 -11.79
CA SER A 444 -22.10 41.34 -10.82
C SER A 444 -23.09 42.00 -9.85
N VAL A 445 -23.21 43.33 -9.86
CA VAL A 445 -24.07 44.06 -8.92
C VAL A 445 -25.53 43.83 -9.28
N ILE A 446 -26.33 43.47 -8.27
CA ILE A 446 -27.77 43.21 -8.37
C ILE A 446 -28.57 44.38 -7.81
N ASN A 447 -28.08 45.01 -6.74
CA ASN A 447 -28.78 46.07 -6.00
C ASN A 447 -27.95 47.36 -5.94
N MET A 448 -28.48 48.43 -6.56
CA MET A 448 -27.92 49.79 -6.54
C MET A 448 -28.89 50.81 -5.92
N PHE A 449 -29.88 50.35 -5.14
CA PHE A 449 -30.87 51.19 -4.47
C PHE A 449 -30.19 52.37 -3.76
N GLY A 450 -30.53 53.60 -4.15
CA GLY A 450 -30.08 54.80 -3.45
C GLY A 450 -28.56 55.05 -3.39
N MET A 451 -27.74 54.36 -4.20
CA MET A 451 -26.27 54.37 -4.06
C MET A 451 -25.67 55.79 -3.98
N PHE A 452 -26.17 56.73 -4.77
CA PHE A 452 -25.72 58.14 -4.83
C PHE A 452 -26.83 59.13 -4.44
N SER A 453 -27.82 58.69 -3.66
CA SER A 453 -28.91 59.54 -3.19
C SER A 453 -28.37 60.65 -2.26
N PHE A 454 -28.80 61.90 -2.44
CA PHE A 454 -28.34 63.07 -1.68
C PHE A 454 -26.81 63.30 -1.67
N THR A 455 -26.11 62.93 -2.74
CA THR A 455 -24.66 63.16 -2.89
C THR A 455 -24.34 64.34 -3.82
N SER A 456 -23.06 64.71 -3.89
CA SER A 456 -22.52 65.63 -4.90
C SER A 456 -21.84 64.91 -6.08
N PHE A 457 -21.86 63.57 -6.10
CA PHE A 457 -21.14 62.73 -7.06
C PHE A 457 -21.49 63.10 -8.51
N ASN A 458 -20.48 63.27 -9.36
CA ASN A 458 -20.65 63.59 -10.78
C ASN A 458 -19.50 63.03 -11.66
N GLN A 459 -18.90 61.90 -11.28
CA GLN A 459 -17.84 61.26 -12.07
C GLN A 459 -18.39 60.39 -13.21
N PRO A 460 -17.64 60.21 -14.31
CA PRO A 460 -18.11 59.46 -15.48
C PRO A 460 -18.23 57.96 -15.19
N ILE A 461 -19.47 57.46 -15.13
CA ILE A 461 -19.81 56.04 -14.92
C ILE A 461 -20.62 55.45 -16.08
N GLY A 462 -20.68 56.15 -17.22
CA GLY A 462 -21.44 55.70 -18.40
C GLY A 462 -20.91 54.40 -19.02
N ASN A 463 -19.69 53.98 -18.67
CA ASN A 463 -19.04 52.76 -19.14
C ASN A 463 -19.36 51.52 -18.28
N TRP A 464 -20.05 51.66 -17.15
CA TRP A 464 -20.43 50.55 -16.30
C TRP A 464 -21.37 49.56 -17.00
N ASP A 465 -21.08 48.26 -16.86
CA ASP A 465 -22.00 47.20 -17.22
C ASP A 465 -23.01 46.96 -16.09
N VAL A 466 -24.20 47.51 -16.23
CA VAL A 466 -25.29 47.40 -15.26
C VAL A 466 -26.33 46.34 -15.63
N SER A 467 -26.00 45.43 -16.56
CA SER A 467 -26.96 44.48 -17.12
C SER A 467 -27.51 43.48 -16.10
N SER A 468 -26.83 43.25 -14.97
CA SER A 468 -27.30 42.38 -13.87
C SER A 468 -28.17 43.08 -12.84
N VAL A 469 -28.25 44.42 -12.85
CA VAL A 469 -28.92 45.20 -11.81
C VAL A 469 -30.45 45.04 -11.92
N THR A 470 -31.10 44.82 -10.78
CA THR A 470 -32.56 44.66 -10.67
C THR A 470 -33.24 45.83 -9.95
N ASP A 471 -32.53 46.52 -9.05
CA ASP A 471 -33.02 47.69 -8.33
C ASP A 471 -32.07 48.90 -8.48
N MET A 472 -32.59 49.98 -9.06
CA MET A 472 -31.96 51.30 -9.18
C MET A 472 -32.84 52.40 -8.56
N SER A 473 -33.83 52.04 -7.73
CA SER A 473 -34.74 53.01 -7.15
C SER A 473 -33.96 54.04 -6.35
N GLY A 474 -34.26 55.31 -6.59
CA GLY A 474 -33.59 56.42 -5.91
C GLY A 474 -32.07 56.55 -6.16
N MET A 475 -31.46 55.86 -7.13
CA MET A 475 -30.00 55.82 -7.31
C MET A 475 -29.33 57.21 -7.29
N PHE A 476 -29.95 58.21 -7.92
CA PHE A 476 -29.50 59.61 -7.95
C PHE A 476 -30.51 60.59 -7.33
N ASN A 477 -31.44 60.08 -6.50
CA ASN A 477 -32.45 60.92 -5.86
C ASN A 477 -31.80 62.08 -5.10
N SER A 478 -32.21 63.31 -5.41
CA SER A 478 -31.72 64.54 -4.80
C SER A 478 -30.20 64.77 -4.92
N ASN A 479 -29.51 64.09 -5.84
CA ASN A 479 -28.16 64.48 -6.27
C ASN A 479 -28.29 65.66 -7.24
N ALA A 480 -28.13 66.89 -6.75
CA ALA A 480 -28.35 68.07 -7.57
C ALA A 480 -27.27 68.29 -8.65
N SER A 481 -26.08 67.70 -8.50
CA SER A 481 -24.91 67.95 -9.35
C SER A 481 -24.74 66.95 -10.49
N PHE A 482 -25.38 65.77 -10.41
CA PHE A 482 -25.19 64.71 -11.39
C PHE A 482 -25.64 65.11 -12.79
N ASN A 483 -24.74 64.95 -13.75
CA ASN A 483 -25.01 65.20 -15.17
C ASN A 483 -24.04 64.40 -16.04
N GLN A 484 -24.22 63.08 -16.08
CA GLN A 484 -23.45 62.15 -16.93
C GLN A 484 -24.34 61.50 -18.00
N ASP A 485 -23.74 61.07 -19.11
CA ASP A 485 -24.43 60.31 -20.16
C ASP A 485 -24.50 58.83 -19.75
N LEU A 486 -25.72 58.38 -19.44
CA LEU A 486 -26.02 56.99 -19.10
C LEU A 486 -26.98 56.35 -20.12
N GLY A 487 -27.16 56.97 -21.31
CA GLY A 487 -28.08 56.48 -22.33
C GLY A 487 -27.70 55.11 -22.90
N GLY A 488 -26.43 54.70 -22.72
CA GLY A 488 -25.91 53.40 -23.17
C GLY A 488 -26.09 52.25 -22.17
N TRP A 489 -26.60 52.49 -20.97
CA TRP A 489 -26.79 51.44 -19.97
C TRP A 489 -27.85 50.42 -20.40
N ASN A 490 -27.52 49.13 -20.28
CA ASN A 490 -28.49 48.05 -20.45
C ASN A 490 -29.30 47.86 -19.15
N VAL A 491 -30.52 48.38 -19.13
CA VAL A 491 -31.42 48.34 -17.95
C VAL A 491 -32.60 47.35 -18.12
N GLU A 492 -32.47 46.35 -18.99
CA GLU A 492 -33.55 45.38 -19.25
C GLU A 492 -33.91 44.54 -18.01
N ASN A 493 -32.98 44.30 -17.10
CA ASN A 493 -33.26 43.54 -15.87
C ASN A 493 -33.77 44.40 -14.70
N VAL A 494 -33.81 45.73 -14.85
CA VAL A 494 -34.25 46.64 -13.79
C VAL A 494 -35.77 46.61 -13.66
N VAL A 495 -36.25 46.14 -12.52
CA VAL A 495 -37.69 46.04 -12.18
C VAL A 495 -38.11 47.09 -11.15
N ALA A 496 -37.16 47.69 -10.44
CA ALA A 496 -37.39 48.77 -9.49
C ALA A 496 -36.52 49.97 -9.86
N CYS A 497 -37.14 51.06 -10.31
CA CYS A 497 -36.43 52.30 -10.66
C CYS A 497 -37.12 53.57 -10.13
N SER A 498 -38.11 53.44 -9.25
CA SER A 498 -38.91 54.58 -8.81
C SER A 498 -38.03 55.66 -8.18
N GLY A 499 -38.18 56.90 -8.64
CA GLY A 499 -37.42 58.03 -8.13
C GLY A 499 -35.95 58.01 -8.53
N PHE A 500 -35.57 57.26 -9.57
CA PHE A 500 -34.19 57.07 -10.03
C PHE A 500 -33.37 58.37 -10.03
N SER A 501 -33.98 59.46 -10.52
CA SER A 501 -33.38 60.80 -10.53
C SER A 501 -34.34 61.87 -10.02
N PHE A 502 -35.17 61.56 -9.02
CA PHE A 502 -36.08 62.54 -8.44
C PHE A 502 -35.28 63.71 -7.86
N SER A 503 -35.65 64.96 -8.16
CA SER A 503 -34.92 66.16 -7.72
C SER A 503 -33.45 66.29 -8.20
N THR A 504 -33.03 65.54 -9.22
CA THR A 504 -31.73 65.73 -9.91
C THR A 504 -31.81 66.82 -10.98
N ILE A 505 -31.90 68.08 -10.55
CA ILE A 505 -32.35 69.20 -11.41
C ILE A 505 -31.36 69.65 -12.49
N GLN A 506 -30.07 69.30 -12.42
CA GLN A 506 -29.04 69.72 -13.39
C GLN A 506 -28.82 68.69 -14.53
N TRP A 507 -29.49 67.53 -14.49
CA TRP A 507 -29.20 66.44 -15.42
C TRP A 507 -29.83 66.66 -16.80
N THR A 508 -28.99 66.99 -17.78
CA THR A 508 -29.34 67.28 -19.18
C THR A 508 -28.87 66.22 -20.17
N LEU A 509 -27.82 65.47 -19.84
CA LEU A 509 -27.32 64.36 -20.66
C LEU A 509 -28.31 63.16 -20.70
N PRO A 510 -28.18 62.26 -21.69
CA PRO A 510 -29.08 61.12 -21.85
C PRO A 510 -29.16 60.25 -20.59
N LYS A 511 -30.39 59.87 -20.24
CA LYS A 511 -30.71 58.98 -19.12
C LYS A 511 -30.95 57.54 -19.64
N PRO A 512 -30.87 56.51 -18.78
CA PRO A 512 -31.20 55.15 -19.18
C PRO A 512 -32.66 55.03 -19.61
N ASN A 513 -32.94 54.16 -20.58
CA ASN A 513 -34.28 53.93 -21.09
C ASN A 513 -34.95 52.75 -20.35
N PHE A 514 -35.58 53.01 -19.21
CA PHE A 514 -36.28 51.99 -18.43
C PHE A 514 -37.56 51.53 -19.13
N THR A 515 -37.66 50.23 -19.42
CA THR A 515 -38.85 49.62 -20.06
C THR A 515 -39.71 48.79 -19.10
N ASN A 516 -39.14 48.35 -17.98
CA ASN A 516 -39.77 47.38 -17.06
C ASN A 516 -40.22 48.00 -15.72
N CYS A 517 -40.04 49.30 -15.54
CA CYS A 517 -40.46 50.06 -14.35
C CYS A 517 -40.69 51.54 -14.72
N THR A 518 -41.27 52.34 -13.80
CA THR A 518 -41.46 53.79 -14.00
C THR A 518 -40.47 54.57 -13.13
N PRO A 519 -39.49 55.28 -13.74
CA PRO A 519 -38.42 55.96 -13.01
C PRO A 519 -38.83 57.25 -12.31
#